data_AF-A0A0U5E9Y2-F1
#
_entry.id   AF-A0A0U5E9Y2-F1
#
_cell.length_a   1.000
_cell.length_b   1.000
_cell.length_c   1.000
_cell.angle_alpha   90.00
_cell.angle_beta   90.00
_cell.angle_gamma   90.00
#
_symmetry.space_group_name_H-M   'P 1'
#
loop_
_entity.id
_entity.type
_entity.pdbx_description
1 polymer ?
#
loop_
_entity_poly.entity_id
_entity_poly.type
_entity_poly.pdbx_seq_one_letter_code
_entity_poly.pdbx_strand_id
1 'polypeptide(L)'
;MSGEAIVVGVAPMAAIVVAGPVILAGAAIAGTLVVGALAIKGVAAGVGAVIEHQAREAHRRAEEERARLAQWSAFELRQRQAMDDARERHEAIARVQQRLSAIQLREPGPALDPSMDLGTRANSEMAKHAEQTARRDAVATTLADIAIALDSVPDALRHHPASPLASLRQQVDRYQRRLDDAKQPLPDASQIDALKQIAQRSIADFLERLAFERDANASRIERADAALKLLLVLEQLPQPDQEPLRATRVELFQALEQNEISAAILDRIENRLQAASQQAAERLATGAVRPALAQALLDHLREMGYEVLRAFSVTPDGTIAEESAEARVRIPGGEQVAINLDADARLRFNLMHERAANHQAPLVQEEVDHLRTQEQRWCRDLKTLVGKLVADGFESRISFERPCSAVECTTIPAVVVEQFADDAGESASELDGRDLDDEARRRRIRQAEERKKRRLV
;
A
#
# COMPACT_ATOMS: atom_id res chain seq x y z
N MET A 1 6.09 -35.19 -42.28
CA MET A 1 7.36 -34.78 -41.67
C MET A 1 7.02 -33.84 -40.52
N SER A 2 7.35 -34.21 -39.28
CA SER A 2 7.08 -33.39 -38.09
C SER A 2 8.42 -33.01 -37.46
N GLY A 3 8.83 -31.76 -37.61
CA GLY A 3 9.92 -31.19 -36.83
C GLY A 3 9.31 -30.46 -35.64
N GLU A 4 9.39 -31.05 -34.45
CA GLU A 4 8.93 -30.38 -33.22
C GLU A 4 10.02 -29.39 -32.78
N ALA A 5 9.75 -28.11 -32.96
CA ALA A 5 10.52 -27.04 -32.31
C ALA A 5 9.74 -26.61 -31.06
N ILE A 6 10.32 -26.86 -29.88
CA ILE A 6 9.75 -26.41 -28.61
C ILE A 6 10.36 -25.05 -28.30
N VAL A 7 9.56 -23.99 -28.28
CA VAL A 7 9.98 -22.68 -27.73
C VAL A 7 9.40 -22.58 -26.32
N VAL A 8 10.26 -22.62 -25.31
CA VAL A 8 9.84 -22.38 -23.92
C VAL A 8 9.84 -20.88 -23.69
N GLY A 9 8.66 -20.27 -23.54
CA GLY A 9 8.51 -18.90 -23.07
C GLY A 9 8.76 -18.84 -21.57
N VAL A 10 10.00 -18.63 -21.15
CA VAL A 10 10.27 -18.34 -19.73
C VAL A 10 10.09 -16.84 -19.58
N ALA A 11 9.11 -16.40 -18.80
CA ALA A 11 9.12 -15.00 -18.37
C ALA A 11 10.37 -14.85 -17.49
N PRO A 12 11.19 -13.79 -17.67
CA PRO A 12 12.23 -13.53 -16.70
C PRO A 12 11.53 -13.39 -15.36
N MET A 13 11.75 -14.37 -14.47
CA MET A 13 11.49 -14.26 -13.04
C MET A 13 12.52 -13.29 -12.44
N ALA A 14 12.88 -12.24 -13.18
CA ALA A 14 13.56 -11.08 -12.65
C ALA A 14 12.61 -10.54 -11.60
N ALA A 15 13.03 -10.69 -10.34
CA ALA A 15 12.32 -10.39 -9.11
C ALA A 15 11.10 -9.49 -9.37
N ILE A 16 9.90 -10.04 -9.14
CA ILE A 16 8.69 -9.23 -8.91
C ILE A 16 8.97 -8.42 -7.65
N VAL A 17 9.77 -7.36 -7.79
CA VAL A 17 10.00 -6.38 -6.76
C VAL A 17 8.74 -5.55 -6.81
N VAL A 18 7.76 -5.94 -5.99
CA VAL A 18 6.74 -5.03 -5.52
C VAL A 18 7.51 -3.84 -4.97
N ALA A 19 7.56 -2.77 -5.76
CA ALA A 19 8.46 -1.66 -5.53
C ALA A 19 7.98 -0.91 -4.30
N GLY A 20 8.59 -1.27 -3.17
CA GLY A 20 8.54 -0.56 -1.92
C GLY A 20 7.66 -1.25 -0.88
N PRO A 21 8.04 -1.14 0.41
CA PRO A 21 7.03 -1.26 1.46
C PRO A 21 5.88 -0.33 1.07
N VAL A 22 4.65 -0.85 1.10
CA VAL A 22 3.46 -0.02 1.21
C VAL A 22 3.61 0.71 2.54
N ILE A 23 4.39 1.78 2.54
CA ILE A 23 4.51 2.70 3.65
C ILE A 23 3.18 3.42 3.64
N LEU A 24 2.21 2.84 4.36
CA LEU A 24 0.97 3.46 4.82
C LEU A 24 1.28 4.60 5.83
N ALA A 25 2.33 5.39 5.58
CA ALA A 25 2.64 6.56 6.36
C ALA A 25 2.14 7.78 5.60
N GLY A 26 0.95 8.21 6.00
CA GLY A 26 0.55 9.62 6.04
C GLY A 26 0.35 10.30 4.69
N ALA A 27 -0.91 10.57 4.41
CA ALA A 27 -1.40 11.71 3.63
C ALA A 27 -0.84 11.86 2.19
N ALA A 28 -1.76 11.73 1.23
CA ALA A 28 -1.63 12.11 -0.17
C ALA A 28 -1.12 11.05 -1.16
N ILE A 29 -1.66 9.83 -1.14
CA ILE A 29 -1.61 8.92 -2.30
C ILE A 29 -2.95 8.16 -2.45
N ALA A 30 -4.06 8.87 -2.58
CA ALA A 30 -5.38 8.26 -2.76
C ALA A 30 -5.62 7.66 -4.16
N GLY A 31 -4.71 7.87 -5.13
CA GLY A 31 -4.90 7.44 -6.53
C GLY A 31 -3.92 6.39 -7.06
N THR A 32 -2.82 6.10 -6.35
CA THR A 32 -1.68 5.37 -6.95
C THR A 32 -1.26 4.09 -6.21
N LEU A 33 -1.81 3.82 -5.02
CA LEU A 33 -1.33 2.72 -4.18
C LEU A 33 -1.72 1.31 -4.67
N VAL A 34 -2.85 1.15 -5.35
CA VAL A 34 -3.33 -0.20 -5.72
C VAL A 34 -2.75 -0.68 -7.06
N VAL A 35 -2.62 0.21 -8.05
CA VAL A 35 -1.93 -0.13 -9.31
C VAL A 35 -0.42 -0.29 -9.09
N GLY A 36 0.16 0.48 -8.15
CA GLY A 36 1.57 0.36 -7.76
C GLY A 36 1.92 -0.95 -7.05
N ALA A 37 0.99 -1.54 -6.29
CA ALA A 37 1.22 -2.80 -5.59
C ALA A 37 1.41 -4.00 -6.54
N LEU A 38 0.91 -3.90 -7.77
CA LEU A 38 1.07 -4.90 -8.84
C LEU A 38 1.94 -4.38 -10.00
N ALA A 39 2.73 -3.33 -9.77
CA ALA A 39 3.65 -2.83 -10.78
C ALA A 39 4.83 -3.80 -10.95
N ILE A 40 4.68 -4.75 -11.87
CA ILE A 40 5.75 -5.69 -12.20
C ILE A 40 6.73 -5.00 -13.14
N LYS A 41 7.89 -4.60 -12.62
CA LYS A 41 8.99 -4.05 -13.43
C LYS A 41 9.73 -5.21 -14.11
N GLY A 42 10.00 -5.08 -15.42
CA GLY A 42 10.79 -6.05 -16.18
C GLY A 42 9.99 -7.12 -16.93
N VAL A 43 8.67 -6.96 -17.02
CA VAL A 43 7.80 -7.86 -17.78
C VAL A 43 7.70 -7.40 -19.24
N ALA A 44 7.74 -8.36 -20.16
CA ALA A 44 7.47 -8.15 -21.59
C ALA A 44 6.23 -7.27 -21.79
N ALA A 45 6.29 -6.30 -22.72
CA ALA A 45 5.23 -5.30 -22.90
C ALA A 45 3.83 -5.91 -23.09
N GLY A 46 3.75 -7.06 -23.78
CA GLY A 46 2.50 -7.79 -23.98
C GLY A 46 1.92 -8.43 -22.72
N VAL A 47 2.77 -8.99 -21.84
CA VAL A 47 2.32 -9.57 -20.55
C VAL A 47 1.87 -8.46 -19.61
N GLY A 48 2.56 -7.31 -19.62
CA GLY A 48 2.18 -6.13 -18.85
C GLY A 48 0.76 -5.62 -19.17
N ALA A 49 0.39 -5.57 -20.46
CA ALA A 49 -0.94 -5.12 -20.88
C ALA A 49 -2.07 -6.04 -20.40
N VAL A 50 -1.87 -7.36 -20.41
CA VAL A 50 -2.87 -8.35 -19.93
C VAL A 50 -3.06 -8.21 -18.41
N ILE A 51 -1.97 -8.10 -17.66
CA ILE A 51 -2.01 -7.94 -16.20
C ILE A 51 -2.69 -6.62 -15.83
N GLU A 52 -2.37 -5.53 -16.54
CA GLU A 52 -2.98 -4.22 -16.31
C GLU A 52 -4.49 -4.24 -16.60
N HIS A 53 -4.93 -4.93 -17.65
CA HIS A 53 -6.36 -5.08 -17.95
C HIS A 53 -7.08 -5.83 -16.83
N GLN A 54 -6.56 -6.98 -16.40
CA GLN A 54 -7.14 -7.78 -15.32
C GLN A 54 -7.17 -7.02 -13.98
N ALA A 55 -6.10 -6.29 -13.66
CA ALA A 55 -6.05 -5.44 -12.48
C ALA A 55 -7.09 -4.29 -12.53
N ARG A 56 -7.27 -3.65 -13.70
CA ARG A 56 -8.29 -2.60 -13.88
C ARG A 56 -9.71 -3.14 -13.75
N GLU A 57 -9.99 -4.30 -14.31
CA GLU A 57 -11.32 -4.92 -14.18
C GLU A 57 -11.62 -5.34 -12.74
N ALA A 58 -10.65 -5.95 -12.06
CA ALA A 58 -10.76 -6.30 -10.65
C ALA A 58 -11.00 -5.05 -9.78
N HIS A 59 -10.31 -3.95 -10.08
CA HIS A 59 -10.49 -2.68 -9.39
C HIS A 59 -11.91 -2.13 -9.56
N ARG A 60 -12.41 -2.08 -10.80
CA ARG A 60 -13.79 -1.64 -11.08
C ARG A 60 -14.82 -2.47 -10.31
N ARG A 61 -14.69 -3.81 -10.32
CA ARG A 61 -15.60 -4.70 -9.58
C ARG A 61 -15.48 -4.50 -8.07
N ALA A 62 -14.28 -4.27 -7.55
CA ALA A 62 -14.05 -4.00 -6.14
C ALA A 62 -14.69 -2.67 -5.70
N GLU A 63 -14.64 -1.63 -6.55
CA GLU A 63 -15.32 -0.36 -6.28
C GLU A 63 -16.84 -0.51 -6.27
N GLU A 64 -17.40 -1.24 -7.23
CA GLU A 64 -18.83 -1.56 -7.28
C GLU A 64 -19.29 -2.34 -6.04
N GLU A 65 -18.51 -3.34 -5.62
CA GLU A 65 -18.81 -4.12 -4.42
C GLU A 65 -18.70 -3.25 -3.18
N ARG A 66 -17.66 -2.44 -3.04
CA ARG A 66 -17.53 -1.50 -1.91
C ARG A 66 -18.72 -0.55 -1.81
N ALA A 67 -19.20 -0.03 -2.94
CA ALA A 67 -20.38 0.83 -2.96
C ALA A 67 -21.64 0.11 -2.45
N ARG A 68 -21.69 -1.23 -2.55
CA ARG A 68 -22.79 -2.06 -2.03
C ARG A 68 -22.63 -2.41 -0.55
N LEU A 69 -21.44 -2.30 0.03
CA LEU A 69 -21.18 -2.69 1.42
C LEU A 69 -21.74 -1.68 2.43
N ALA A 70 -22.97 -1.93 2.87
CA ALA A 70 -23.67 -1.13 3.88
C ALA A 70 -22.93 -1.07 5.23
N GLN A 71 -22.20 -2.13 5.62
CA GLN A 71 -21.40 -2.15 6.85
C GLN A 71 -20.29 -1.09 6.82
N TRP A 72 -19.68 -0.88 5.66
CA TRP A 72 -18.60 0.10 5.49
C TRP A 72 -19.14 1.53 5.53
N SER A 73 -20.25 1.82 4.85
CA SER A 73 -20.87 3.15 4.91
C SER A 73 -21.38 3.49 6.32
N ALA A 74 -21.94 2.52 7.04
CA ALA A 74 -22.33 2.67 8.43
C ALA A 74 -21.13 2.89 9.37
N PHE A 75 -20.00 2.25 9.11
CA PHE A 75 -18.76 2.50 9.84
C PHE A 75 -18.21 3.90 9.55
N GLU A 76 -18.11 4.32 8.28
CA GLU A 76 -17.65 5.66 7.91
C GLU A 76 -18.50 6.76 8.55
N LEU A 77 -19.83 6.61 8.55
CA LEU A 77 -20.73 7.57 9.18
C LEU A 77 -20.48 7.68 10.68
N ARG A 78 -20.38 6.54 11.38
CA ARG A 78 -20.06 6.50 12.83
C ARG A 78 -18.71 7.13 13.12
N GLN A 79 -17.70 6.90 12.26
CA GLN A 79 -16.39 7.50 12.42
C GLN A 79 -16.39 9.01 12.18
N ARG A 80 -17.11 9.51 11.18
CA ARG A 80 -17.25 10.96 10.96
C ARG A 80 -17.88 11.63 12.16
N GLN A 81 -18.97 11.06 12.69
CA GLN A 81 -19.61 11.54 13.91
C GLN A 81 -18.64 11.52 15.10
N ALA A 82 -17.90 10.43 15.30
CA ALA A 82 -16.92 10.34 16.38
C ALA A 82 -15.76 11.36 16.23
N MET A 83 -15.33 11.66 15.00
CA MET A 83 -14.30 12.66 14.72
C MET A 83 -14.79 14.09 14.93
N ASP A 84 -16.03 14.38 14.55
CA ASP A 84 -16.63 15.69 14.80
C ASP A 84 -16.87 15.91 16.29
N ASP A 85 -17.39 14.91 17.01
CA ASP A 85 -17.48 14.91 18.47
C ASP A 85 -16.10 15.13 19.12
N ALA A 86 -15.05 14.49 18.60
CA ALA A 86 -13.69 14.65 19.12
C ALA A 86 -13.14 16.06 18.85
N ARG A 87 -13.48 16.70 17.72
CA ARG A 87 -13.11 18.08 17.41
C ARG A 87 -13.82 19.05 18.35
N GLU A 88 -15.12 18.91 18.54
CA GLU A 88 -15.89 19.75 19.47
C GLU A 88 -15.33 19.67 20.90
N ARG A 89 -14.95 18.46 21.33
CA ARG A 89 -14.29 18.22 22.63
C ARG A 89 -12.94 18.92 22.74
N HIS A 90 -12.10 18.87 21.70
CA HIS A 90 -10.83 19.59 21.66
C HIS A 90 -11.03 21.10 21.77
N GLU A 91 -11.96 21.65 20.99
CA GLU A 91 -12.27 23.09 21.03
C GLU A 91 -12.78 23.52 22.40
N ALA A 92 -13.62 22.70 23.04
CA ALA A 92 -14.12 22.99 24.38
C ALA A 92 -12.99 23.09 25.41
N ILE A 93 -12.02 22.16 25.40
CA ILE A 93 -10.88 22.20 26.32
C ILE A 93 -9.91 23.33 25.96
N ALA A 94 -9.69 23.60 24.67
CA ALA A 94 -8.86 24.73 24.22
C ALA A 94 -9.44 26.08 24.70
N ARG A 95 -10.77 26.24 24.69
CA ARG A 95 -11.44 27.42 25.28
C ARG A 95 -11.17 27.55 26.78
N VAL A 96 -11.13 26.43 27.51
CA VAL A 96 -10.78 26.43 28.95
C VAL A 96 -9.32 26.83 29.16
N GLN A 97 -8.40 26.31 28.36
CA GLN A 97 -7.00 26.71 28.41
C GLN A 97 -6.84 28.21 28.15
N GLN A 98 -7.52 28.73 27.13
CA GLN A 98 -7.52 30.17 26.81
C GLN A 98 -8.08 30.99 27.98
N ARG A 99 -9.20 30.55 28.58
CA ARG A 99 -9.79 31.22 29.75
C ARG A 99 -8.86 31.21 30.96
N LEU A 100 -8.22 30.08 31.26
CA LEU A 100 -7.22 29.97 32.33
C LEU A 100 -5.98 30.82 32.08
N SER A 101 -5.59 31.04 30.82
CA SER A 101 -4.49 31.94 30.48
C SER A 101 -4.84 33.42 30.72
N ALA A 102 -6.10 33.78 30.50
CA ALA A 102 -6.60 35.15 30.65
C ALA A 102 -6.82 35.60 32.10
N ILE A 103 -6.93 34.67 33.07
CA ILE A 103 -7.07 34.99 34.49
C ILE A 103 -5.76 35.63 34.97
N GLN A 104 -5.70 36.95 35.13
CA GLN A 104 -4.55 37.63 35.73
C GLN A 104 -4.71 37.67 37.25
N LEU A 105 -3.64 37.33 38.00
CA LEU A 105 -3.62 37.66 39.42
C LEU A 105 -3.59 39.17 39.54
N ARG A 106 -4.67 39.76 40.09
CA ARG A 106 -4.63 41.15 40.51
C ARG A 106 -3.63 41.25 41.65
N GLU A 107 -2.48 41.86 41.38
CA GLU A 107 -1.61 42.31 42.44
C GLU A 107 -2.39 43.33 43.28
N PRO A 108 -2.43 43.18 44.62
CA PRO A 108 -2.96 44.23 45.47
C PRO A 108 -2.15 45.50 45.19
N GLY A 109 -2.84 46.60 44.86
CA GLY A 109 -2.20 47.86 44.48
C GLY A 109 -1.18 48.32 45.52
N PRO A 110 -0.13 49.07 45.12
CA PRO A 110 0.95 49.45 46.00
C PRO A 110 0.40 50.11 47.27
N ALA A 111 0.76 49.54 48.41
CA ALA A 111 0.45 50.10 49.72
C ALA A 111 0.89 51.56 49.75
N LEU A 112 -0.02 52.45 50.12
CA LEU A 112 0.24 53.88 50.30
C LEU A 112 1.44 54.06 51.24
N ASP A 113 2.39 54.89 50.81
CA ASP A 113 3.66 55.20 51.48
C ASP A 113 3.43 55.55 52.97
N PRO A 114 4.01 54.79 53.93
CA PRO A 114 3.72 54.95 55.36
C PRO A 114 4.42 56.16 56.02
N SER A 115 4.81 57.19 55.26
CA SER A 115 5.58 58.32 55.76
C SER A 115 4.76 59.44 56.44
N MET A 116 3.55 59.18 56.95
CA MET A 116 2.77 60.21 57.67
C MET A 116 2.25 59.75 59.03
N ASP A 117 2.95 60.26 60.04
CA ASP A 117 2.49 60.80 61.32
C ASP A 117 1.87 59.88 62.38
N LEU A 118 2.32 60.06 63.62
CA LEU A 118 2.17 59.18 64.80
C LEU A 118 0.73 59.04 65.36
N GLY A 119 -0.29 59.55 64.67
CA GLY A 119 -1.72 59.34 64.98
C GLY A 119 -2.34 58.09 64.34
N THR A 120 -1.57 57.31 63.56
CA THR A 120 -2.06 56.31 62.60
C THR A 120 -2.11 54.86 63.09
N ARG A 121 -1.98 54.54 64.39
CA ARG A 121 -2.02 53.13 64.83
C ARG A 121 -3.40 52.46 64.65
N ALA A 122 -4.49 53.16 64.97
CA ALA A 122 -5.85 52.67 64.72
C ALA A 122 -6.17 52.58 63.21
N ASN A 123 -5.68 53.54 62.42
CA ASN A 123 -5.80 53.50 60.96
C ASN A 123 -4.93 52.41 60.33
N SER A 124 -3.81 52.03 60.96
CA SER A 124 -2.92 50.97 60.45
C SER A 124 -3.53 49.58 60.60
N GLU A 125 -4.27 49.32 61.68
CA GLU A 125 -4.99 48.04 61.84
C GLU A 125 -6.21 47.97 60.93
N MET A 126 -6.95 49.07 60.77
CA MET A 126 -8.03 49.16 59.77
C MET A 126 -7.51 49.01 58.34
N ALA A 127 -6.36 49.61 58.00
CA ALA A 127 -5.73 49.47 56.70
C ALA A 127 -5.24 48.05 56.44
N LYS A 128 -4.61 47.39 57.43
CA LYS A 128 -4.23 45.97 57.35
C LYS A 128 -5.44 45.05 57.20
N HIS A 129 -6.53 45.31 57.93
CA HIS A 129 -7.78 44.56 57.77
C HIS A 129 -8.42 44.80 56.40
N ALA A 130 -8.41 46.03 55.89
CA ALA A 130 -8.90 46.34 54.55
C ALA A 130 -8.05 45.66 53.46
N GLU A 131 -6.72 45.69 53.58
CA GLU A 131 -5.79 45.01 52.68
C GLU A 131 -5.95 43.48 52.73
N GLN A 132 -6.12 42.92 53.92
CA GLN A 132 -6.34 41.48 54.10
C GLN A 132 -7.70 41.03 53.54
N THR A 133 -8.74 41.84 53.70
CA THR A 133 -10.06 41.61 53.08
C THR A 133 -9.96 41.70 51.56
N ALA A 134 -9.33 42.73 51.02
CA ALA A 134 -9.13 42.88 49.57
C ALA A 134 -8.31 41.73 48.97
N ARG A 135 -7.27 41.27 49.66
CA ARG A 135 -6.48 40.09 49.26
C ARG A 135 -7.32 38.82 49.28
N ARG A 136 -8.15 38.63 50.31
CA ARG A 136 -9.06 37.49 50.43
C ARG A 136 -10.07 37.47 49.28
N ASP A 137 -10.66 38.62 48.96
CA ASP A 137 -11.62 38.76 47.86
C ASP A 137 -10.96 38.52 46.49
N ALA A 138 -9.74 39.02 46.28
CA ALA A 138 -8.98 38.77 45.06
C ALA A 138 -8.65 37.27 44.86
N VAL A 139 -8.22 36.59 45.92
CA VAL A 139 -7.96 35.13 45.88
C VAL A 139 -9.25 34.34 45.67
N ALA A 140 -10.33 34.72 46.35
CA ALA A 140 -11.65 34.10 46.18
C ALA A 140 -12.16 34.24 44.74
N THR A 141 -12.04 35.44 44.15
CA THR A 141 -12.42 35.70 42.75
C THR A 141 -11.59 34.85 41.79
N THR A 142 -10.26 34.79 41.99
CA THR A 142 -9.36 33.99 41.14
C THR A 142 -9.71 32.50 41.20
N LEU A 143 -9.94 31.96 42.39
CA LEU A 143 -10.32 30.56 42.57
C LEU A 143 -11.71 30.26 42.00
N ALA A 144 -12.65 31.21 42.09
CA ALA A 144 -13.96 31.09 41.45
C ALA A 144 -13.84 31.09 39.93
N ASP A 145 -13.00 31.95 39.34
CA ASP A 145 -12.76 31.98 37.90
C ASP A 145 -12.12 30.67 37.39
N ILE A 146 -11.16 30.12 38.14
CA ILE A 146 -10.56 28.81 37.83
C ILE A 146 -11.64 27.71 37.92
N ALA A 147 -12.46 27.71 38.97
CA ALA A 147 -13.56 26.75 39.12
C ALA A 147 -14.53 26.81 37.94
N ILE A 148 -14.99 28.01 37.57
CA ILE A 148 -15.92 28.21 36.44
C ILE A 148 -15.28 27.75 35.12
N ALA A 149 -13.98 28.00 34.92
CA ALA A 149 -13.27 27.53 33.74
C ALA A 149 -13.26 25.99 33.68
N LEU A 150 -12.93 25.30 34.78
CA LEU A 150 -12.92 23.84 34.84
C LEU A 150 -14.33 23.24 34.68
N ASP A 151 -15.35 23.87 35.27
CA ASP A 151 -16.74 23.41 35.20
C ASP A 151 -17.41 23.67 33.84
N SER A 152 -16.79 24.49 32.98
CA SER A 152 -17.28 24.73 31.61
C SER A 152 -16.93 23.60 30.63
N VAL A 153 -16.10 22.63 31.03
CA VAL A 153 -15.76 21.47 30.18
C VAL A 153 -16.94 20.48 30.11
N PRO A 154 -17.29 19.93 28.93
CA PRO A 154 -18.34 18.91 28.80
C PRO A 154 -18.14 17.68 29.71
N ASP A 155 -19.25 17.10 30.20
CA ASP A 155 -19.22 15.96 31.13
C ASP A 155 -18.44 14.75 30.62
N ALA A 156 -18.51 14.46 29.32
CA ALA A 156 -17.79 13.35 28.72
C ALA A 156 -16.27 13.45 28.93
N LEU A 157 -15.72 14.66 28.99
CA LEU A 157 -14.29 14.91 29.20
C LEU A 157 -13.91 15.01 30.68
N ARG A 158 -14.85 15.40 31.55
CA ARG A 158 -14.65 15.37 33.00
C ARG A 158 -14.44 13.95 33.53
N HIS A 159 -15.16 12.98 32.96
CA HIS A 159 -15.10 11.58 33.36
C HIS A 159 -14.13 10.74 32.51
N HIS A 160 -13.37 11.36 31.61
CA HIS A 160 -12.38 10.64 30.82
C HIS A 160 -11.29 10.08 31.76
N PRO A 161 -10.88 8.80 31.62
CA PRO A 161 -9.99 8.14 32.58
C PRO A 161 -8.62 8.83 32.74
N ALA A 162 -8.15 9.52 31.70
CA ALA A 162 -6.91 10.29 31.72
C ALA A 162 -7.10 11.79 32.05
N SER A 163 -8.31 12.22 32.42
CA SER A 163 -8.64 13.63 32.64
C SER A 163 -8.03 14.18 33.94
N PRO A 164 -7.29 15.30 33.90
CA PRO A 164 -6.81 15.95 35.12
C PRO A 164 -7.89 16.77 35.83
N LEU A 165 -9.07 16.97 35.20
CA LEU A 165 -10.06 17.96 35.63
C LEU A 165 -10.64 17.68 37.02
N ALA A 166 -10.94 16.41 37.34
CA ALA A 166 -11.45 16.04 38.65
C ALA A 166 -10.43 16.34 39.77
N SER A 167 -9.14 16.05 39.53
CA SER A 167 -8.06 16.34 40.48
C SER A 167 -7.86 17.85 40.65
N LEU A 168 -7.86 18.61 39.56
CA LEU A 168 -7.76 20.08 39.60
C LEU A 168 -8.94 20.71 40.33
N ARG A 169 -10.17 20.23 40.11
CA ARG A 169 -11.36 20.72 40.81
C ARG A 169 -11.27 20.46 42.32
N GLN A 170 -10.83 19.27 42.71
CA GLN A 170 -10.61 18.93 44.12
C GLN A 170 -9.56 19.83 44.78
N GLN A 171 -8.51 20.22 44.05
CA GLN A 171 -7.51 21.18 44.55
C GLN A 171 -8.12 22.58 44.74
N VAL A 172 -8.92 23.05 43.78
CA VAL A 172 -9.64 24.34 43.90
C VAL A 172 -10.57 24.33 45.12
N ASP A 173 -11.35 23.28 45.30
CA ASP A 173 -12.27 23.14 46.45
C ASP A 173 -11.50 23.15 47.78
N ARG A 174 -10.32 22.53 47.82
CA ARG A 174 -9.45 22.55 49.01
C ARG A 174 -9.00 23.96 49.34
N TYR A 175 -8.61 24.77 48.35
CA TYR A 175 -8.23 26.16 48.57
C TYR A 175 -9.42 27.06 48.93
N GLN A 176 -10.61 26.79 48.39
CA GLN A 176 -11.85 27.49 48.77
C GLN A 176 -12.21 27.21 50.24
N ARG A 177 -12.15 25.96 50.70
CA ARG A 177 -12.38 25.63 52.13
C ARG A 177 -11.36 26.29 53.05
N ARG A 178 -10.11 26.48 52.60
CA ARG A 178 -9.07 27.22 53.35
C ARG A 178 -9.39 28.71 53.47
N LEU A 179 -10.05 29.30 52.48
CA LEU A 179 -10.54 30.67 52.59
C LEU A 179 -11.62 30.73 53.66
N ASP A 180 -12.62 29.84 53.61
CA ASP A 180 -13.77 29.87 54.52
C ASP A 180 -13.40 29.64 56.00
N ASP A 181 -12.36 28.83 56.27
CA ASP A 181 -11.85 28.59 57.61
C ASP A 181 -10.93 29.73 58.10
N ALA A 182 -11.47 30.63 58.93
CA ALA A 182 -10.73 31.75 59.51
C ALA A 182 -9.51 31.35 60.37
N LYS A 183 -9.38 30.07 60.74
CA LYS A 183 -8.23 29.56 61.52
C LYS A 183 -7.05 29.15 60.66
N GLN A 184 -7.24 28.99 59.35
CA GLN A 184 -6.17 28.56 58.45
C GLN A 184 -5.47 29.76 57.80
N PRO A 185 -4.14 29.68 57.59
CA PRO A 185 -3.43 30.72 56.88
C PRO A 185 -3.95 30.82 55.44
N LEU A 186 -4.21 32.06 55.00
CA LEU A 186 -4.61 32.38 53.63
C LEU A 186 -3.58 31.79 52.63
N PRO A 187 -4.02 31.31 51.47
CA PRO A 187 -3.10 30.91 50.42
C PRO A 187 -2.24 32.09 49.97
N ASP A 188 -0.94 31.86 49.79
CA ASP A 188 -0.05 32.86 49.23
C ASP A 188 -0.28 33.03 47.73
N ALA A 189 0.01 34.22 47.20
CA ALA A 189 -0.14 34.51 45.76
C ALA A 189 0.65 33.50 44.91
N SER A 190 1.84 33.10 45.37
CA SER A 190 2.66 32.05 44.74
C SER A 190 1.99 30.67 44.71
N GLN A 191 1.16 30.32 45.70
CA GLN A 191 0.42 29.06 45.72
C GLN A 191 -0.71 29.07 44.68
N ILE A 192 -1.39 30.21 44.52
CA ILE A 192 -2.45 30.39 43.52
C ILE A 192 -1.85 30.39 42.11
N ASP A 193 -0.71 31.05 41.91
CA ASP A 193 0.04 31.01 40.65
C ASP A 193 0.50 29.59 40.31
N ALA A 194 1.04 28.87 41.29
CA ALA A 194 1.45 27.48 41.10
C ALA A 194 0.26 26.60 40.69
N LEU A 195 -0.91 26.76 41.33
CA LEU A 195 -2.14 26.06 40.96
C LEU A 195 -2.54 26.38 39.52
N LYS A 196 -2.51 27.66 39.13
CA LYS A 196 -2.83 28.10 37.77
C LYS A 196 -1.88 27.48 36.75
N GLN A 197 -0.57 27.48 37.02
CA GLN A 197 0.44 26.87 36.14
C GLN A 197 0.26 25.36 36.02
N ILE A 198 -0.01 24.67 37.14
CA ILE A 198 -0.28 23.22 37.15
C ILE A 198 -1.55 22.92 36.34
N ALA A 199 -2.61 23.71 36.51
CA ALA A 199 -3.85 23.55 35.76
C ALA A 199 -3.62 23.73 34.26
N GLN A 200 -2.93 24.82 33.86
CA GLN A 200 -2.60 25.09 32.46
C GLN A 200 -1.77 23.98 31.83
N ARG A 201 -0.71 23.53 32.52
CA ARG A 201 0.17 22.46 32.04
C ARG A 201 -0.57 21.14 31.92
N SER A 202 -1.33 20.76 32.95
CA SER A 202 -2.07 19.49 32.95
C SER A 202 -3.13 19.45 31.85
N ILE A 203 -3.81 20.57 31.60
CA ILE A 203 -4.79 20.70 30.52
C ILE A 203 -4.10 20.70 29.14
N ALA A 204 -2.95 21.36 29.00
CA ALA A 204 -2.17 21.33 27.76
C ALA A 204 -1.68 19.90 27.44
N ASP A 205 -1.11 19.20 28.42
CA ASP A 205 -0.66 17.81 28.29
C ASP A 205 -1.85 16.88 27.94
N PHE A 206 -3.03 17.14 28.51
CA PHE A 206 -4.24 16.38 28.20
C PHE A 206 -4.75 16.63 26.78
N LEU A 207 -4.72 17.89 26.32
CA LEU A 207 -5.05 18.25 24.93
C LEU A 207 -4.10 17.58 23.92
N GLU A 208 -2.81 17.58 24.20
CA GLU A 208 -1.82 16.93 23.34
C GLU A 208 -2.07 15.42 23.22
N ARG A 209 -2.41 14.77 24.35
CA ARG A 209 -2.79 13.34 24.35
C ARG A 209 -4.06 13.07 23.55
N LEU A 210 -5.11 13.87 23.73
CA LEU A 210 -6.34 13.73 22.95
C LEU A 210 -6.08 13.93 21.46
N ALA A 211 -5.20 14.87 21.09
CA ALA A 211 -4.85 15.13 19.70
C ALA A 211 -4.08 13.94 19.11
N PHE A 212 -3.11 13.41 19.85
CA PHE A 212 -2.38 12.20 19.49
C PHE A 212 -3.31 10.99 19.32
N GLU A 213 -4.25 10.77 20.24
CA GLU A 213 -5.24 9.69 20.14
C GLU A 213 -6.14 9.84 18.93
N ARG A 214 -6.60 11.07 18.63
CA ARG A 214 -7.39 11.38 17.44
C ARG A 214 -6.62 11.07 16.17
N ASP A 215 -5.39 11.56 16.06
CA ASP A 215 -4.56 11.39 14.87
C ASP A 215 -4.16 9.91 14.68
N ALA A 216 -3.86 9.20 15.77
CA ALA A 216 -3.63 7.76 15.76
C ALA A 216 -4.89 6.99 15.30
N ASN A 217 -6.08 7.39 15.74
CA ASN A 217 -7.32 6.76 15.31
C ASN A 217 -7.62 7.05 13.82
N ALA A 218 -7.44 8.29 13.38
CA ALA A 218 -7.57 8.66 11.97
C ALA A 218 -6.64 7.83 11.07
N SER A 219 -5.38 7.66 11.49
CA SER A 219 -4.42 6.80 10.77
C SER A 219 -4.86 5.34 10.72
N ARG A 220 -5.41 4.77 11.80
CA ARG A 220 -5.94 3.40 11.81
C ARG A 220 -7.11 3.22 10.86
N ILE A 221 -7.98 4.22 10.73
CA ILE A 221 -9.13 4.19 9.81
C ILE A 221 -8.64 4.22 8.36
N GLU A 222 -7.67 5.09 8.04
CA GLU A 222 -7.08 5.15 6.71
C GLU A 222 -6.42 3.82 6.32
N ARG A 223 -5.71 3.20 7.26
CA ARG A 223 -5.13 1.87 7.09
C ARG A 223 -6.19 0.78 6.88
N ALA A 224 -7.26 0.79 7.67
CA ALA A 224 -8.37 -0.14 7.50
C ALA A 224 -9.06 0.01 6.12
N ASP A 225 -9.24 1.24 5.64
CA ASP A 225 -9.79 1.53 4.31
C ASP A 225 -8.88 1.00 3.19
N ALA A 226 -7.57 1.23 3.30
CA ALA A 226 -6.59 0.71 2.35
C ALA A 226 -6.57 -0.83 2.35
N ALA A 227 -6.63 -1.46 3.53
CA ALA A 227 -6.72 -2.91 3.67
C ALA A 227 -8.00 -3.47 3.03
N LEU A 228 -9.16 -2.83 3.25
CA LEU A 228 -10.41 -3.25 2.62
C LEU A 228 -10.35 -3.15 1.10
N LYS A 229 -9.83 -2.04 0.56
CA LYS A 229 -9.66 -1.85 -0.89
C LYS A 229 -8.79 -2.95 -1.50
N LEU A 230 -7.65 -3.24 -0.87
CA LEU A 230 -6.75 -4.29 -1.34
C LEU A 230 -7.41 -5.67 -1.28
N LEU A 231 -8.06 -5.98 -0.15
CA LEU A 231 -8.80 -7.23 0.04
C LEU A 231 -9.85 -7.44 -1.05
N LEU A 232 -10.69 -6.44 -1.31
CA LEU A 232 -11.74 -6.54 -2.33
C LEU A 232 -11.14 -6.75 -3.72
N VAL A 233 -10.05 -6.07 -4.07
CA VAL A 233 -9.35 -6.32 -5.34
C VAL A 233 -8.82 -7.75 -5.42
N LEU A 234 -8.18 -8.25 -4.36
CA LEU A 234 -7.66 -9.63 -4.33
C LEU A 234 -8.78 -10.68 -4.45
N GLU A 235 -9.96 -10.44 -3.87
CA GLU A 235 -11.14 -11.31 -4.02
C GLU A 235 -11.67 -11.37 -5.44
N GLN A 236 -11.47 -10.32 -6.25
CA GLN A 236 -11.89 -10.28 -7.67
C GLN A 236 -10.88 -10.93 -8.62
N LEU A 237 -9.66 -11.19 -8.15
CA LEU A 237 -8.64 -11.87 -8.95
C LEU A 237 -8.89 -13.39 -8.97
N PRO A 238 -8.61 -14.07 -10.09
CA PRO A 238 -8.75 -15.52 -10.19
C PRO A 238 -7.73 -16.21 -9.27
N GLN A 239 -8.22 -16.83 -8.19
CA GLN A 239 -7.40 -17.58 -7.23
C GLN A 239 -8.07 -18.92 -6.85
N PRO A 240 -7.31 -20.02 -6.73
CA PRO A 240 -7.83 -21.34 -6.40
C PRO A 240 -8.34 -21.45 -4.95
N ASP A 241 -7.84 -20.63 -4.04
CA ASP A 241 -8.24 -20.62 -2.63
C ASP A 241 -8.59 -19.20 -2.18
N GLN A 242 -9.88 -18.93 -1.99
CA GLN A 242 -10.40 -17.65 -1.49
C GLN A 242 -10.68 -17.68 0.02
N GLU A 243 -10.61 -18.84 0.67
CA GLU A 243 -10.89 -18.96 2.11
C GLU A 243 -10.02 -18.05 2.99
N PRO A 244 -8.69 -17.91 2.78
CA PRO A 244 -7.89 -17.01 3.61
C PRO A 244 -8.27 -15.53 3.43
N LEU A 245 -8.70 -15.13 2.22
CA LEU A 245 -9.19 -13.76 1.97
C LEU A 245 -10.54 -13.54 2.65
N ARG A 246 -11.47 -14.49 2.55
CA ARG A 246 -12.76 -14.43 3.25
C ARG A 246 -12.61 -14.39 4.76
N ALA A 247 -11.69 -15.19 5.32
CA ALA A 247 -11.39 -15.13 6.76
C ALA A 247 -10.84 -13.75 7.16
N THR A 248 -9.97 -13.18 6.34
CA THR A 248 -9.43 -11.82 6.56
C THR A 248 -10.53 -10.76 6.46
N ARG A 249 -11.49 -10.93 5.54
CA ARG A 249 -12.70 -10.10 5.42
C ARG A 249 -13.52 -10.12 6.70
N VAL A 250 -13.82 -11.32 7.20
CA VAL A 250 -14.59 -11.50 8.44
C VAL A 250 -13.87 -10.86 9.63
N GLU A 251 -12.56 -11.06 9.78
CA GLU A 251 -11.75 -10.45 10.85
C GLU A 251 -11.79 -8.91 10.77
N LEU A 252 -11.66 -8.34 9.57
CA LEU A 252 -11.74 -6.89 9.36
C LEU A 252 -13.13 -6.35 9.71
N PHE A 253 -14.20 -6.98 9.24
CA PHE A 253 -15.57 -6.53 9.54
C PHE A 253 -15.92 -6.68 11.01
N GLN A 254 -15.46 -7.74 11.67
CA GLN A 254 -15.66 -7.91 13.11
C GLN A 254 -14.98 -6.78 13.90
N ALA A 255 -13.75 -6.40 13.52
CA ALA A 255 -13.05 -5.27 14.14
C ALA A 255 -13.75 -3.92 13.88
N LEU A 256 -14.32 -3.74 12.68
CA LEU A 256 -15.10 -2.55 12.31
C LEU A 256 -16.43 -2.46 13.08
N GLU A 257 -17.12 -3.58 13.28
CA GLU A 257 -18.38 -3.63 14.03
C GLU A 257 -18.18 -3.30 15.50
N GLN A 258 -17.10 -3.81 16.10
CA GLN A 258 -16.74 -3.59 17.49
C GLN A 258 -16.14 -2.19 17.74
N ASN A 259 -15.80 -1.44 16.69
CA ASN A 259 -15.11 -0.15 16.78
C ASN A 259 -13.74 -0.23 17.50
N GLU A 260 -13.13 -1.42 17.50
CA GLU A 260 -11.87 -1.73 18.19
C GLU A 260 -10.78 -2.10 17.18
N ILE A 261 -10.52 -1.18 16.22
CA ILE A 261 -9.42 -1.36 15.29
C ILE A 261 -8.10 -1.09 16.02
N SER A 262 -7.53 -2.14 16.61
CA SER A 262 -6.21 -2.07 17.21
C SER A 262 -5.11 -2.10 16.14
N ALA A 263 -3.97 -1.48 16.44
CA ALA A 263 -2.80 -1.51 15.54
C ALA A 263 -2.36 -2.96 15.26
N ALA A 264 -2.40 -3.84 16.27
CA ALA A 264 -1.97 -5.23 16.13
C ALA A 264 -2.87 -6.05 15.18
N ILE A 265 -4.19 -5.77 15.16
CA ILE A 265 -5.11 -6.43 14.21
C ILE A 265 -4.83 -5.94 12.79
N LEU A 266 -4.66 -4.63 12.60
CA LEU A 266 -4.33 -4.06 11.30
C LEU A 266 -3.00 -4.59 10.76
N ASP A 267 -1.94 -4.61 11.57
CA ASP A 267 -0.64 -5.13 11.16
C ASP A 267 -0.74 -6.59 10.70
N ARG A 268 -1.55 -7.41 11.40
CA ARG A 268 -1.78 -8.81 11.01
C ARG A 268 -2.54 -8.92 9.68
N ILE A 269 -3.62 -8.15 9.51
CA ILE A 269 -4.42 -8.13 8.29
C ILE A 269 -3.56 -7.67 7.10
N GLU A 270 -2.83 -6.57 7.26
CA GLU A 270 -1.95 -6.02 6.22
C GLU A 270 -0.87 -7.02 5.79
N ASN A 271 -0.22 -7.70 6.75
CA ASN A 271 0.78 -8.73 6.44
C ASN A 271 0.18 -9.91 5.66
N ARG A 272 -1.03 -10.35 5.99
CA ARG A 272 -1.74 -11.41 5.25
C ARG A 272 -2.12 -10.95 3.84
N LEU A 273 -2.62 -9.74 3.71
CA LEU A 273 -2.97 -9.16 2.42
C LEU A 273 -1.74 -8.95 1.53
N GLN A 274 -0.59 -8.59 2.11
CA GLN A 274 0.66 -8.46 1.39
C GLN A 274 1.18 -9.81 0.89
N ALA A 275 1.08 -10.86 1.70
CA ALA A 275 1.43 -12.22 1.25
C ALA A 275 0.48 -12.69 0.13
N ALA A 276 -0.83 -12.45 0.28
CA ALA A 276 -1.81 -12.80 -0.73
C ALA A 276 -1.64 -12.00 -2.04
N SER A 277 -1.23 -10.73 -1.96
CA SER A 277 -0.98 -9.91 -3.15
C SER A 277 0.26 -10.37 -3.92
N GLN A 278 1.31 -10.79 -3.22
CA GLN A 278 2.50 -11.38 -3.86
C GLN A 278 2.13 -12.67 -4.60
N GLN A 279 1.38 -13.57 -3.95
CA GLN A 279 0.90 -14.81 -4.58
C GLN A 279 -0.02 -14.54 -5.78
N ALA A 280 -0.90 -13.54 -5.67
CA ALA A 280 -1.76 -13.13 -6.77
C ALA A 280 -0.94 -12.57 -7.95
N ALA A 281 0.08 -11.74 -7.68
CA ALA A 281 0.96 -11.17 -8.69
C ALA A 281 1.72 -12.26 -9.46
N GLU A 282 2.31 -13.22 -8.75
CA GLU A 282 3.01 -14.37 -9.34
C GLU A 282 2.09 -15.20 -10.25
N ARG A 283 0.85 -15.43 -9.81
CA ARG A 283 -0.15 -16.17 -10.57
C ARG A 283 -0.65 -15.41 -11.79
N LEU A 284 -0.93 -14.11 -11.66
CA LEU A 284 -1.31 -13.25 -12.78
C LEU A 284 -0.19 -13.20 -13.81
N ALA A 285 1.06 -13.06 -13.37
CA ALA A 285 2.21 -13.12 -14.25
C ALA A 285 2.24 -14.45 -15.02
N THR A 286 2.14 -15.57 -14.32
CA THR A 286 2.13 -16.91 -14.95
C THR A 286 0.96 -17.09 -15.92
N GLY A 287 -0.25 -16.66 -15.53
CA GLY A 287 -1.47 -16.78 -16.34
C GLY A 287 -1.50 -15.85 -17.56
N ALA A 288 -0.80 -14.72 -17.51
CA ALA A 288 -0.73 -13.73 -18.59
C ALA A 288 0.32 -14.08 -19.66
N VAL A 289 1.29 -14.94 -19.36
CA VAL A 289 2.34 -15.34 -20.33
C VAL A 289 1.73 -16.01 -21.56
N ARG A 290 0.85 -16.99 -21.38
CA ARG A 290 0.23 -17.73 -22.50
C ARG A 290 -0.55 -16.84 -23.46
N PRO A 291 -1.52 -16.01 -23.03
CA PRO A 291 -2.26 -15.15 -23.95
C PRO A 291 -1.38 -14.07 -24.58
N ALA A 292 -0.41 -13.52 -23.85
CA ALA A 292 0.53 -12.54 -24.42
C ALA A 292 1.44 -13.15 -25.48
N LEU A 293 1.98 -14.35 -25.22
CA LEU A 293 2.80 -15.09 -26.18
C LEU A 293 1.98 -15.47 -27.42
N ALA A 294 0.75 -15.95 -27.22
CA ALA A 294 -0.18 -16.28 -28.29
C ALA A 294 -0.45 -15.08 -29.21
N GLN A 295 -0.71 -13.90 -28.62
CA GLN A 295 -0.98 -12.67 -29.36
C GLN A 295 0.27 -12.18 -30.09
N ALA A 296 1.40 -12.04 -29.39
CA ALA A 296 2.66 -11.58 -29.99
C ALA A 296 3.11 -12.48 -31.14
N LEU A 297 2.99 -13.80 -30.98
CA LEU A 297 3.28 -14.77 -32.03
C LEU A 297 2.44 -14.53 -33.29
N LEU A 298 1.13 -14.37 -33.13
CA LEU A 298 0.23 -14.16 -34.27
C LEU A 298 0.47 -12.81 -34.95
N ASP A 299 0.77 -11.76 -34.18
CA ASP A 299 1.07 -10.44 -34.72
C ASP A 299 2.37 -10.45 -35.52
N HIS A 300 3.45 -11.05 -34.98
CA HIS A 300 4.71 -11.19 -35.71
C HIS A 300 4.59 -12.04 -36.97
N LEU A 301 3.80 -13.12 -36.93
CA LEU A 301 3.54 -13.94 -38.11
C LEU A 301 2.79 -13.14 -39.18
N ARG A 302 1.78 -12.33 -38.81
CA ARG A 302 1.08 -11.43 -39.74
C ARG A 302 2.03 -10.41 -40.35
N GLU A 303 2.90 -9.80 -39.56
CA GLU A 303 3.91 -8.86 -40.05
C GLU A 303 4.88 -9.51 -41.04
N MET A 304 5.20 -10.79 -40.86
CA MET A 304 6.03 -11.58 -41.77
C MET A 304 5.27 -12.05 -43.04
N GLY A 305 3.99 -11.70 -43.16
CA GLY A 305 3.15 -12.00 -44.33
C GLY A 305 2.38 -13.32 -44.24
N TYR A 306 2.37 -13.99 -43.08
CA TYR A 306 1.57 -15.19 -42.88
C TYR A 306 0.09 -14.84 -42.72
N GLU A 307 -0.77 -15.68 -43.27
CA GLU A 307 -2.22 -15.55 -43.12
C GLU A 307 -2.70 -16.41 -41.95
N VAL A 308 -3.41 -15.80 -40.98
CA VAL A 308 -3.96 -16.54 -39.83
C VAL A 308 -5.29 -17.17 -40.23
N LEU A 309 -5.31 -18.49 -40.36
CA LEU A 309 -6.50 -19.28 -40.70
C LEU A 309 -7.37 -19.55 -39.46
N ARG A 310 -6.71 -19.81 -38.31
CA ARG A 310 -7.34 -20.02 -37.01
C ARG A 310 -6.46 -19.43 -35.92
N ALA A 311 -7.00 -18.51 -35.12
CA ALA A 311 -6.31 -17.98 -33.95
C ALA A 311 -6.49 -18.89 -32.72
N PHE A 312 -5.68 -18.67 -31.68
CA PHE A 312 -5.87 -19.33 -30.39
C PHE A 312 -7.23 -18.97 -29.78
N SER A 313 -7.89 -19.94 -29.15
CA SER A 313 -9.14 -19.72 -28.41
C SER A 313 -8.85 -19.01 -27.08
N VAL A 314 -9.03 -17.69 -27.05
CA VAL A 314 -8.92 -16.87 -25.83
C VAL A 314 -10.31 -16.66 -25.25
N THR A 315 -10.48 -16.90 -23.96
CA THR A 315 -11.75 -16.69 -23.24
C THR A 315 -12.03 -15.19 -23.03
N PRO A 316 -13.26 -14.79 -22.69
CA PRO A 316 -13.64 -13.37 -22.55
C PRO A 316 -12.83 -12.58 -21.51
N ASP A 317 -12.24 -13.28 -20.53
CA ASP A 317 -11.34 -12.75 -19.49
C ASP A 317 -9.87 -12.63 -19.96
N GLY A 318 -9.60 -12.90 -21.24
CA GLY A 318 -8.27 -12.77 -21.84
C GLY A 318 -7.33 -13.93 -21.52
N THR A 319 -7.84 -15.07 -21.03
CA THR A 319 -7.04 -16.25 -20.68
C THR A 319 -7.18 -17.36 -21.72
N ILE A 320 -6.34 -18.39 -21.65
CA ILE A 320 -6.44 -19.58 -22.50
C ILE A 320 -6.85 -20.74 -21.60
N ALA A 321 -8.14 -21.08 -21.62
CA ALA A 321 -8.73 -22.06 -20.70
C ALA A 321 -8.32 -23.51 -20.99
N GLU A 322 -7.97 -23.83 -22.24
CA GLU A 322 -7.56 -25.18 -22.63
C GLU A 322 -6.10 -25.44 -22.25
N GLU A 323 -5.81 -26.66 -21.78
CA GLU A 323 -4.45 -27.12 -21.46
C GLU A 323 -3.53 -27.09 -22.70
N SER A 324 -4.10 -27.22 -23.89
CA SER A 324 -3.43 -27.07 -25.17
C SER A 324 -4.31 -26.26 -26.11
N ALA A 325 -3.83 -25.11 -26.57
CA ALA A 325 -4.53 -24.29 -27.56
C ALA A 325 -3.84 -24.41 -28.92
N GLU A 326 -4.63 -24.54 -29.99
CA GLU A 326 -4.13 -24.68 -31.36
C GLU A 326 -4.46 -23.42 -32.19
N ALA A 327 -3.46 -22.89 -32.90
CA ALA A 327 -3.61 -21.92 -33.98
C ALA A 327 -3.14 -22.52 -35.32
N ARG A 328 -3.68 -22.02 -36.43
CA ARG A 328 -3.25 -22.41 -37.78
C ARG A 328 -2.95 -21.19 -38.61
N VAL A 329 -1.78 -21.20 -39.25
CA VAL A 329 -1.32 -20.14 -40.15
C VAL A 329 -0.92 -20.72 -41.49
N ARG A 330 -1.09 -19.95 -42.56
CA ARG A 330 -0.64 -20.29 -43.91
C ARG A 330 0.70 -19.61 -44.20
N ILE A 331 1.68 -20.40 -44.61
CA ILE A 331 2.98 -19.94 -45.10
C ILE A 331 2.75 -19.24 -46.44
N PRO A 332 3.39 -18.10 -46.70
CA PRO A 332 3.33 -17.49 -48.01
C PRO A 332 3.86 -18.48 -49.07
N GLY A 333 2.97 -18.96 -49.94
CA GLY A 333 3.27 -20.04 -50.89
C GLY A 333 2.36 -21.28 -50.78
N GLY A 334 1.53 -21.39 -49.73
CA GLY A 334 0.35 -22.27 -49.72
C GLY A 334 0.23 -23.22 -48.53
N GLU A 335 1.35 -23.72 -47.99
CA GLU A 335 1.31 -24.73 -46.91
C GLU A 335 0.88 -24.16 -45.57
N GLN A 336 0.47 -25.03 -44.64
CA GLN A 336 -0.06 -24.63 -43.34
C GLN A 336 0.88 -25.04 -42.21
N VAL A 337 0.93 -24.25 -41.14
CA VAL A 337 1.60 -24.60 -39.88
C VAL A 337 0.55 -24.60 -38.78
N ALA A 338 0.38 -25.76 -38.14
CA ALA A 338 -0.36 -25.86 -36.89
C ALA A 338 0.58 -25.54 -35.73
N ILE A 339 0.14 -24.63 -34.86
CA ILE A 339 0.89 -24.12 -33.72
C ILE A 339 0.13 -24.53 -32.46
N ASN A 340 0.73 -25.36 -31.62
CA ASN A 340 0.16 -25.75 -30.33
C ASN A 340 0.86 -25.00 -29.20
N LEU A 341 0.08 -24.41 -28.29
CA LEU A 341 0.54 -23.73 -27.08
C LEU A 341 0.04 -24.50 -25.86
N ASP A 342 0.96 -25.17 -25.16
CA ASP A 342 0.62 -25.95 -23.97
C ASP A 342 0.50 -25.08 -22.70
N ALA A 343 0.15 -25.72 -21.58
CA ALA A 343 -0.05 -25.08 -20.28
C ALA A 343 1.23 -24.44 -19.71
N ASP A 344 2.41 -24.93 -20.10
CA ASP A 344 3.72 -24.43 -19.68
C ASP A 344 4.24 -23.31 -20.60
N ALA A 345 3.37 -22.73 -21.44
CA ALA A 345 3.70 -21.74 -22.46
C ALA A 345 4.76 -22.23 -23.46
N ARG A 346 4.77 -23.53 -23.77
CA ARG A 346 5.63 -24.08 -24.81
C ARG A 346 4.89 -24.12 -26.14
N LEU A 347 5.55 -23.60 -27.17
CA LEU A 347 5.06 -23.65 -28.54
C LEU A 347 5.58 -24.89 -29.24
N ARG A 348 4.70 -25.59 -29.98
CA ARG A 348 5.05 -26.70 -30.88
C ARG A 348 4.51 -26.39 -32.26
N PHE A 349 5.34 -26.61 -33.27
CA PHE A 349 5.00 -26.30 -34.66
C PHE A 349 4.93 -27.56 -35.49
N ASN A 350 3.86 -27.72 -36.27
CA ASN A 350 3.65 -28.86 -37.15
C ASN A 350 3.35 -28.36 -38.56
N LEU A 351 4.27 -28.61 -39.50
CA LEU A 351 4.05 -28.31 -40.92
C LEU A 351 3.06 -29.32 -41.51
N MET A 352 1.98 -28.80 -42.09
CA MET A 352 0.88 -29.56 -42.68
C MET A 352 0.81 -29.31 -44.17
N HIS A 353 0.77 -30.39 -44.95
CA HIS A 353 0.58 -30.32 -46.38
C HIS A 353 -0.91 -30.18 -46.72
N GLU A 354 -1.28 -29.16 -47.49
CA GLU A 354 -2.68 -28.96 -47.91
C GLU A 354 -3.03 -29.93 -49.05
N ARG A 355 -3.88 -30.92 -48.76
CA ARG A 355 -4.47 -31.82 -49.77
C ARG A 355 -5.98 -31.76 -49.75
N ALA A 356 -6.59 -31.92 -50.93
CA ALA A 356 -8.01 -32.17 -51.01
C ALA A 356 -8.36 -33.45 -50.22
N ALA A 357 -9.46 -33.42 -49.47
CA ALA A 357 -9.88 -34.48 -48.52
C ALA A 357 -9.98 -35.90 -49.13
N ASN A 358 -9.99 -36.01 -50.47
CA ASN A 358 -10.16 -37.25 -51.21
C ASN A 358 -8.84 -37.82 -51.78
N HIS A 359 -7.69 -37.21 -51.48
CA HIS A 359 -6.37 -37.66 -51.95
C HIS A 359 -5.55 -38.30 -50.82
N GLN A 360 -5.73 -39.61 -50.64
CA GLN A 360 -4.93 -40.46 -49.75
C GLN A 360 -3.71 -41.10 -50.45
N ALA A 361 -3.44 -40.75 -51.72
CA ALA A 361 -2.30 -41.28 -52.46
C ALA A 361 -0.96 -40.82 -51.82
N PRO A 362 0.13 -41.59 -51.90
CA PRO A 362 1.45 -41.13 -51.45
C PRO A 362 1.88 -39.83 -52.14
N LEU A 363 2.76 -39.05 -51.51
CA LEU A 363 3.28 -37.78 -52.06
C LEU A 363 4.03 -38.02 -53.37
N VAL A 364 3.67 -37.24 -54.39
CA VAL A 364 4.43 -37.18 -55.64
C VAL A 364 5.74 -36.45 -55.37
N GLN A 365 6.82 -36.79 -56.09
CA GLN A 365 8.14 -36.20 -55.88
C GLN A 365 8.12 -34.66 -55.94
N GLU A 366 7.33 -34.07 -56.84
CA GLU A 366 7.14 -32.61 -56.93
C GLU A 366 6.50 -32.01 -55.67
N GLU A 367 5.52 -32.70 -55.05
CA GLU A 367 4.91 -32.29 -53.78
C GLU A 367 5.91 -32.38 -52.64
N VAL A 368 6.77 -33.41 -52.63
CA VAL A 368 7.85 -33.56 -51.64
C VAL A 368 8.85 -32.43 -51.75
N ASP A 369 9.27 -32.08 -52.97
CA ASP A 369 10.25 -31.00 -53.20
C ASP A 369 9.66 -29.61 -52.90
N HIS A 370 8.37 -29.40 -53.19
CA HIS A 370 7.64 -28.21 -52.75
C HIS A 370 7.62 -28.10 -51.22
N LEU A 371 7.24 -29.18 -50.54
CA LEU A 371 7.14 -29.23 -49.08
C LEU A 371 8.49 -28.98 -48.40
N ARG A 372 9.58 -29.53 -48.94
CA ARG A 372 10.95 -29.24 -48.48
C ARG A 372 11.32 -27.77 -48.64
N THR A 373 10.91 -27.14 -49.73
CA THR A 373 11.14 -25.71 -49.95
C THR A 373 10.41 -24.86 -48.90
N GLN A 374 9.18 -25.24 -48.57
CA GLN A 374 8.37 -24.56 -47.55
C GLN A 374 8.91 -24.81 -46.14
N GLU A 375 9.40 -26.02 -45.85
CA GLU A 375 10.08 -26.35 -44.60
C GLU A 375 11.34 -25.50 -44.40
N GLN A 376 12.19 -25.39 -45.42
CA GLN A 376 13.40 -24.54 -45.36
C GLN A 376 13.06 -23.07 -45.14
N ARG A 377 11.99 -22.59 -45.78
CA ARG A 377 11.47 -21.24 -45.56
C ARG A 377 11.00 -21.07 -44.12
N TRP A 378 10.16 -21.98 -43.63
CA TRP A 378 9.68 -21.98 -42.25
C TRP A 378 10.82 -21.98 -41.24
N CYS A 379 11.84 -22.81 -41.42
CA CYS A 379 12.99 -22.84 -40.50
C CYS A 379 13.76 -21.51 -40.47
N ARG A 380 13.86 -20.80 -41.60
CA ARG A 380 14.47 -19.47 -41.66
C ARG A 380 13.61 -18.42 -40.98
N ASP A 381 12.32 -18.45 -41.27
CA ASP A 381 11.34 -17.52 -40.72
C ASP A 381 11.17 -17.73 -39.21
N LEU A 382 11.25 -18.98 -38.72
CA LEU A 382 11.23 -19.32 -37.30
C LEU A 382 12.38 -18.66 -36.53
N LYS A 383 13.59 -18.57 -37.09
CA LYS A 383 14.70 -17.85 -36.46
C LYS A 383 14.39 -16.37 -36.30
N THR A 384 13.79 -15.77 -37.31
CA THR A 384 13.37 -14.35 -37.28
C THR A 384 12.26 -14.13 -36.27
N LEU A 385 11.26 -15.02 -36.25
CA LEU A 385 10.14 -15.01 -35.32
C LEU A 385 10.61 -15.10 -33.87
N VAL A 386 11.52 -16.04 -33.57
CA VAL A 386 12.12 -16.16 -32.22
C VAL A 386 12.89 -14.90 -31.86
N GLY A 387 13.65 -14.31 -32.78
CA GLY A 387 14.34 -13.05 -32.55
C GLY A 387 13.39 -11.90 -32.19
N LYS A 388 12.24 -11.80 -32.88
CA LYS A 388 11.19 -10.82 -32.55
C LYS A 388 10.55 -11.08 -31.19
N LEU A 389 10.24 -12.33 -30.84
CA LEU A 389 9.69 -12.68 -29.53
C LEU A 389 10.68 -12.40 -28.38
N VAL A 390 11.98 -12.62 -28.62
CA VAL A 390 13.03 -12.25 -27.64
C VAL A 390 13.12 -10.73 -27.49
N ALA A 391 12.99 -9.97 -28.57
CA ALA A 391 12.96 -8.51 -28.53
C ALA A 391 11.75 -7.97 -27.74
N ASP A 392 10.62 -8.70 -27.75
CA ASP A 392 9.45 -8.39 -26.92
C ASP A 392 9.64 -8.75 -25.44
N GLY A 393 10.72 -9.46 -25.09
CA GLY A 393 11.07 -9.84 -23.72
C GLY A 393 10.68 -11.27 -23.31
N PHE A 394 10.32 -12.14 -24.26
CA PHE A 394 10.13 -13.57 -23.98
C PHE A 394 11.49 -14.28 -24.02
N GLU A 395 11.91 -14.93 -22.92
CA GLU A 395 13.07 -15.82 -23.00
C GLU A 395 12.68 -17.03 -23.84
N SER A 396 13.57 -17.47 -24.73
CA SER A 396 13.33 -18.62 -25.59
C SER A 396 14.42 -19.67 -25.39
N ARG A 397 13.99 -20.90 -25.14
CA ARG A 397 14.85 -22.08 -25.27
C ARG A 397 14.26 -22.96 -26.35
N ILE A 398 15.03 -23.17 -27.43
CA ILE A 398 14.65 -24.07 -28.51
C ILE A 398 15.20 -25.46 -28.20
N SER A 399 14.32 -26.44 -27.99
CA SER A 399 14.70 -27.85 -27.92
C SER A 399 14.01 -28.64 -29.03
N PHE A 400 14.78 -29.54 -29.66
CA PHE A 400 14.28 -30.48 -30.67
C PHE A 400 14.29 -31.88 -30.05
N GLU A 401 13.15 -32.59 -30.08
CA GLU A 401 13.14 -34.01 -29.72
C GLU A 401 13.86 -34.86 -30.80
N ARG A 402 14.57 -35.91 -30.35
CA ARG A 402 15.42 -36.76 -31.20
C ARG A 402 14.62 -37.56 -32.24
N PRO A 403 15.25 -37.95 -33.37
CA PRO A 403 14.59 -38.54 -34.52
C PRO A 403 14.11 -39.98 -34.27
N CYS A 404 13.06 -40.37 -34.99
CA CYS A 404 12.56 -41.73 -35.10
C CYS A 404 13.69 -42.75 -35.29
N SER A 405 13.73 -43.75 -34.42
CA SER A 405 14.67 -44.88 -34.49
C SER A 405 14.43 -45.70 -35.77
N ALA A 406 15.28 -45.49 -36.77
CA ALA A 406 15.92 -46.47 -37.65
C ALA A 406 15.13 -47.61 -38.35
N VAL A 407 13.79 -47.63 -38.41
CA VAL A 407 13.06 -48.68 -39.16
C VAL A 407 12.25 -48.15 -40.35
N GLU A 408 11.93 -46.86 -40.43
CA GLU A 408 11.19 -46.29 -41.57
C GLU A 408 11.73 -44.90 -41.94
N CYS A 409 12.65 -44.83 -42.92
CA CYS A 409 13.22 -43.57 -43.40
C CYS A 409 13.14 -43.47 -44.93
N THR A 410 12.21 -42.65 -45.41
CA THR A 410 12.18 -42.07 -46.76
C THR A 410 12.45 -40.55 -46.74
N THR A 411 13.09 -40.00 -45.70
CA THR A 411 13.34 -38.54 -45.60
C THR A 411 14.71 -38.23 -45.01
N ILE A 412 15.43 -37.31 -45.65
CA ILE A 412 16.82 -36.89 -45.33
C ILE A 412 16.78 -35.75 -44.30
N PRO A 413 17.58 -35.81 -43.22
CA PRO A 413 17.64 -34.78 -42.19
C PRO A 413 18.58 -33.63 -42.56
N ALA A 414 18.23 -32.39 -42.18
CA ALA A 414 19.14 -31.25 -42.18
C ALA A 414 19.23 -30.64 -40.78
N VAL A 415 20.47 -30.54 -40.29
CA VAL A 415 20.87 -30.08 -38.95
C VAL A 415 21.66 -28.79 -39.11
N VAL A 416 21.28 -27.72 -38.39
CA VAL A 416 22.20 -26.65 -37.98
C VAL A 416 21.79 -26.15 -36.60
N VAL A 417 22.66 -26.39 -35.61
CA VAL A 417 22.63 -25.78 -34.27
C VAL A 417 23.73 -24.72 -34.26
N GLU A 418 23.40 -23.47 -33.97
CA GLU A 418 24.36 -22.51 -33.43
C GLU A 418 23.87 -22.07 -32.06
N GLN A 419 24.64 -22.42 -31.04
CA GLN A 419 24.59 -21.76 -29.75
C GLN A 419 25.25 -20.39 -29.94
N PHE A 420 24.55 -19.30 -29.63
CA PHE A 420 25.23 -18.05 -29.30
C PHE A 420 25.49 -18.06 -27.80
N ALA A 421 26.69 -18.49 -27.43
CA ALA A 421 27.31 -18.14 -26.16
C ALA A 421 28.76 -17.71 -26.46
N ASP A 422 29.02 -16.44 -26.16
CA ASP A 422 30.30 -15.80 -25.84
C ASP A 422 31.51 -16.05 -26.74
N ASP A 423 31.85 -15.03 -27.54
CA ASP A 423 33.22 -14.52 -27.67
C ASP A 423 33.23 -13.17 -28.40
N ALA A 424 33.14 -12.07 -27.64
CA ALA A 424 33.71 -10.77 -28.01
C ALA A 424 33.73 -9.80 -26.82
N GLY A 425 34.91 -9.62 -26.23
CA GLY A 425 35.30 -8.32 -25.67
C GLY A 425 35.41 -8.22 -24.16
N GLU A 426 36.37 -8.94 -23.57
CA GLU A 426 37.09 -8.39 -22.42
C GLU A 426 37.85 -7.13 -22.90
N SER A 427 37.30 -5.96 -22.58
CA SER A 427 38.01 -4.67 -22.59
C SER A 427 37.29 -3.67 -21.69
N ALA A 428 37.75 -3.65 -20.43
CA ALA A 428 37.94 -2.46 -19.59
C ALA A 428 36.84 -1.38 -19.59
N SER A 429 35.94 -1.44 -18.60
CA SER A 429 35.40 -0.26 -17.88
C SER A 429 34.24 -0.67 -16.98
N GLU A 430 34.49 -1.26 -15.81
CA GLU A 430 33.46 -1.38 -14.77
C GLU A 430 34.09 -1.50 -13.36
N LEU A 431 34.86 -0.48 -12.99
CA LEU A 431 35.42 -0.28 -11.65
C LEU A 431 35.01 1.08 -11.04
N ASP A 432 33.84 1.62 -11.40
CA ASP A 432 33.39 2.94 -10.88
C ASP A 432 31.98 2.94 -10.25
N GLY A 433 31.31 1.77 -10.20
CA GLY A 433 29.95 1.66 -9.67
C GLY A 433 29.84 1.17 -8.22
N ARG A 434 30.85 0.45 -7.70
CA ARG A 434 30.81 -0.16 -6.36
C ARG A 434 31.34 0.74 -5.25
N ASP A 435 32.16 1.74 -5.56
CA ASP A 435 32.71 2.67 -4.55
C ASP A 435 31.72 3.75 -4.12
N LEU A 436 30.75 4.12 -4.98
CA LEU A 436 29.72 5.10 -4.65
C LEU A 436 28.73 4.60 -3.59
N ASP A 437 28.45 3.29 -3.58
CA ASP A 437 27.50 2.68 -2.64
C ASP A 437 28.12 2.53 -1.23
N ASP A 438 29.44 2.31 -1.17
CA ASP A 438 30.18 2.21 0.09
C ASP A 438 30.42 3.58 0.74
N GLU A 439 30.59 4.65 -0.03
CA GLU A 439 30.68 6.01 0.51
C GLU A 439 29.31 6.51 1.01
N ALA A 440 28.22 6.21 0.30
CA ALA A 440 26.86 6.50 0.74
C ALA A 440 26.51 5.77 2.06
N ARG A 441 26.93 4.51 2.18
CA ARG A 441 26.79 3.72 3.41
C ARG A 441 27.58 4.32 4.57
N ARG A 442 28.83 4.74 4.34
CA ARG A 442 29.67 5.40 5.38
C ARG A 442 29.09 6.75 5.83
N ARG A 443 28.49 7.55 4.92
CA ARG A 443 27.81 8.81 5.28
C ARG A 443 26.58 8.57 6.16
N ARG A 444 25.77 7.55 5.87
CA ARG A 444 24.60 7.19 6.69
C ARG A 444 24.98 6.76 8.10
N ILE A 445 26.08 6.01 8.25
CA ILE A 445 26.57 5.58 9.57
C ILE A 445 27.04 6.80 10.40
N ARG A 446 27.81 7.74 9.82
CA ARG A 446 28.23 8.95 10.53
C ARG A 446 27.06 9.83 10.96
N GLN A 447 26.05 10.00 10.09
CA GLN A 447 24.85 10.77 10.45
C GLN A 447 24.03 10.12 11.58
N ALA A 448 23.98 8.79 11.62
CA ALA A 448 23.32 8.06 12.70
C ALA A 448 24.06 8.23 14.04
N GLU A 449 25.40 8.21 14.03
CA GLU A 449 26.22 8.44 15.22
C GLU A 449 26.12 9.87 15.75
N GLU A 450 26.08 10.88 14.88
CA GLU A 450 25.87 12.28 15.29
C GLU A 450 24.49 12.49 15.91
N ARG A 451 23.44 11.88 15.36
CA ARG A 451 22.09 11.90 15.94
C ARG A 451 22.05 11.24 17.31
N LYS A 452 22.84 10.17 17.51
CA LYS A 452 22.96 9.48 18.80
C LYS A 452 23.68 10.34 19.83
N LYS A 453 24.74 11.06 19.44
CA LYS A 453 25.46 12.03 20.29
C LYS A 453 24.58 13.20 20.71
N ARG A 454 23.73 13.73 19.82
CA ARG A 454 22.79 14.82 20.13
C ARG A 454 21.63 14.42 21.05
N ARG A 455 21.37 13.14 21.26
CA ARG A 455 20.36 12.63 22.21
C ARG A 455 20.93 12.34 23.61
N LEU A 456 22.25 12.40 23.76
CA LEU A 456 22.96 12.11 25.01
C LEU A 456 23.50 13.39 25.70
N VAL A 457 23.22 14.55 25.12
CA VAL A 457 23.38 15.90 25.70
C VAL A 457 21.98 16.42 25.96
#